data_AF-A0A520MRA2-F1
#
_entry.id   AF-A0A520MRA2-F1
#
_cell.length_a   1.000
_cell.length_b   1.000
_cell.length_c   1.000
_cell.angle_alpha   90.00
_cell.angle_beta   90.00
_cell.angle_gamma   90.00
#
_symmetry.space_group_name_H-M   'P 1'
#
loop_
_entity.id
_entity.type
_entity.pdbx_description
1 polymer ?
#
loop_
_entity_poly.entity_id
_entity_poly.type
_entity_poly.pdbx_seq_one_letter_code
_entity_poly.pdbx_strand_id
1 'polypeptide(L)'
;MRNLLTSLALLCIFTLAIFFGGAVFKVFGTLDGPGVIEGKALPGKALEDRVNRVNTVKSELEILDEKQILFGDLHVHTTYSTDAFMWSLPFMNGKGASPLADACDYARFCSALDFWSINDHAEASTPRK
;
A
#
# COMPACT_ATOMS: atom_id res chain seq x y z
N MET A 1 -43.93 25.53 12.75
CA MET A 1 -42.89 25.73 11.71
C MET A 1 -41.64 26.44 12.26
N ARG A 2 -41.75 27.62 12.89
CA ARG A 2 -40.59 28.34 13.47
C ARG A 2 -39.72 27.50 14.41
N ASN A 3 -40.33 26.82 15.38
CA ASN A 3 -39.60 25.99 16.35
C ASN A 3 -38.92 24.76 15.69
N LEU A 4 -39.52 24.23 14.61
CA LEU A 4 -38.93 23.14 13.84
C LEU A 4 -37.69 23.62 13.08
N LEU A 5 -37.78 24.78 12.44
CA LEU A 5 -36.67 25.42 11.73
C LEU A 5 -35.51 25.76 12.67
N THR A 6 -35.80 26.29 13.87
CA THR A 6 -34.76 26.58 14.87
C THR A 6 -34.09 25.32 15.38
N SER A 7 -34.85 24.26 15.65
CA SER A 7 -34.26 22.98 16.09
C SER A 7 -33.39 22.35 15.00
N LEU A 8 -33.81 22.41 13.73
CA LEU A 8 -33.03 21.89 12.62
C LEU A 8 -31.73 22.68 12.43
N ALA A 9 -31.79 24.02 12.53
CA ALA A 9 -30.61 24.86 12.45
C ALA A 9 -29.61 24.57 13.59
N LEU A 10 -30.09 24.43 14.83
CA LEU A 10 -29.24 24.09 15.97
C LEU A 10 -28.60 22.71 15.80
N LEU A 11 -29.35 21.72 15.31
CA LEU A 11 -28.82 20.40 15.01
C LEU A 11 -27.71 20.48 13.96
N CYS A 12 -27.94 21.19 12.84
CA CYS A 12 -26.92 21.37 11.80
C CYS A 12 -25.65 22.03 12.35
N ILE A 13 -25.79 23.09 13.14
CA ILE A 13 -24.64 23.78 13.77
C ILE A 13 -23.88 22.82 14.68
N PHE A 14 -24.59 22.07 15.52
CA PHE A 14 -23.98 21.12 16.45
C PHE A 14 -23.26 19.99 15.71
N THR A 15 -23.87 19.43 14.66
CA THR A 15 -23.25 18.38 13.84
C THR A 15 -22.00 18.89 13.13
N LEU A 16 -22.04 20.10 12.54
CA LEU A 16 -20.86 20.71 11.90
C LEU A 16 -19.75 20.99 12.93
N ALA A 17 -20.10 21.51 14.11
CA ALA A 17 -19.13 21.77 15.18
C ALA A 17 -18.45 20.48 15.65
N ILE A 18 -19.20 19.39 15.84
CA ILE A 18 -18.62 18.08 16.17
C ILE A 18 -17.74 17.56 15.04
N PHE A 19 -18.20 17.63 13.79
CA PHE A 19 -17.45 17.13 12.64
C PHE A 19 -16.11 17.86 12.48
N PHE A 20 -16.13 19.19 12.43
CA PHE A 20 -14.91 19.98 12.29
C PHE A 20 -14.04 19.94 13.55
N GLY A 21 -14.65 19.91 14.75
CA GLY A 21 -13.91 19.71 16.00
C GLY A 21 -13.17 18.38 16.00
N GLY A 22 -13.84 17.29 15.64
CA GLY A 22 -13.23 15.97 15.49
C GLY A 22 -12.09 15.95 14.47
N ALA A 23 -12.24 16.66 13.35
CA ALA A 23 -11.19 16.79 12.34
C ALA A 23 -9.97 17.55 12.88
N VAL A 24 -10.17 18.69 13.56
CA VAL A 24 -9.09 19.50 14.17
C VAL A 24 -8.35 18.70 15.23
N PHE A 25 -9.08 17.95 16.07
CA PHE A 25 -8.52 17.10 17.12
C PHE A 25 -8.07 15.71 16.61
N LYS A 26 -8.13 15.45 15.29
CA LYS A 26 -7.71 14.19 14.65
C LYS A 26 -8.39 12.94 15.23
N VAL A 27 -9.63 13.07 15.70
CA VAL A 27 -10.43 11.95 16.25
C VAL A 27 -10.75 10.92 15.17
N PHE A 28 -10.78 11.32 13.90
CA PHE A 28 -10.98 10.43 12.76
C PHE A 28 -9.70 9.71 12.30
N GLY A 29 -8.61 9.84 13.05
CA GLY A 29 -7.32 9.24 12.76
C GLY A 29 -6.35 10.18 12.06
N THR A 30 -5.18 9.63 11.76
CA THR A 30 -4.11 10.30 11.02
C THR A 30 -3.83 9.54 9.74
N LEU A 31 -3.32 10.26 8.74
CA LEU A 31 -2.79 9.61 7.55
C LEU A 31 -1.50 8.87 7.93
N ASP A 32 -1.42 7.60 7.56
CA ASP A 32 -0.20 6.83 7.69
C ASP A 32 0.89 7.41 6.77
N GLY A 33 2.09 7.55 7.35
CA GLY A 33 3.28 7.92 6.59
C GLY A 33 3.86 6.72 5.82
N PRO A 34 5.08 6.85 5.27
CA PRO A 34 5.75 5.76 4.55
C PRO A 34 6.13 4.55 5.42
N GLY A 35 5.73 4.54 6.70
CA GLY A 35 6.13 3.52 7.67
C GLY A 35 7.59 3.63 8.08
N VAL A 36 8.02 2.66 8.88
CA VAL A 36 9.43 2.44 9.25
C VAL A 36 9.77 1.03 8.78
N ILE A 37 10.96 0.84 8.20
CA ILE A 37 11.43 -0.49 7.83
C ILE A 37 11.63 -1.29 9.12
N GLU A 38 10.80 -2.29 9.33
CA GLU A 38 10.91 -3.19 10.48
C GLU A 38 11.57 -4.52 10.09
N GLY A 39 12.15 -5.19 11.09
CA GLY A 39 12.81 -6.48 10.93
C GLY A 39 14.27 -6.40 10.51
N LYS A 40 14.89 -7.58 10.38
CA LYS A 40 16.30 -7.71 9.97
C LYS A 40 16.39 -7.77 8.45
N ALA A 41 17.47 -7.23 7.90
CA ALA A 41 17.83 -7.51 6.52
C ALA A 41 17.97 -9.03 6.28
N LEU A 42 17.76 -9.45 5.03
CA LEU A 42 18.03 -10.83 4.61
C LEU A 42 19.47 -11.19 4.99
N PRO A 43 19.72 -12.37 5.59
CA PRO A 43 21.08 -12.79 5.93
C PRO A 43 21.98 -12.75 4.70
N GLY A 44 23.19 -12.20 4.82
CA GLY A 44 24.14 -12.10 3.70
C GLY A 44 24.39 -13.45 3.02
N LYS A 45 24.43 -14.53 3.82
CA LYS A 45 24.56 -15.89 3.30
C LYS A 45 23.43 -16.31 2.36
N ALA A 46 22.18 -15.94 2.66
CA ALA A 46 21.04 -16.24 1.80
C ALA A 46 21.13 -15.51 0.44
N LEU A 47 21.68 -14.29 0.45
CA LEU A 47 21.95 -13.51 -0.77
C LEU A 47 23.08 -14.15 -1.59
N GLU A 48 24.20 -14.50 -0.95
CA GLU A 48 25.31 -15.21 -1.59
C GLU A 48 24.85 -16.52 -2.22
N ASP A 49 24.07 -17.33 -1.50
CA ASP A 49 23.57 -18.60 -2.00
C ASP A 49 22.62 -18.42 -3.20
N ARG A 50 21.83 -17.33 -3.23
CA ARG A 50 21.00 -16.98 -4.38
C ARG A 50 21.85 -16.63 -5.60
N VAL A 51 22.86 -15.78 -5.42
CA VAL A 51 23.79 -15.38 -6.49
C VAL A 51 24.54 -16.61 -7.03
N ASN A 52 25.02 -17.49 -6.15
CA ASN A 52 25.71 -18.71 -6.54
C ASN A 52 24.83 -19.63 -7.39
N ARG A 53 23.57 -19.85 -7.01
CA ARG A 53 22.62 -20.66 -7.81
C ARG A 53 22.43 -20.08 -9.22
N VAL A 54 22.28 -18.76 -9.33
CA VAL A 54 22.13 -18.09 -10.62
C VAL A 54 23.42 -18.25 -11.45
N ASN A 55 24.60 -18.05 -10.85
CA ASN A 55 25.88 -18.20 -11.53
C ASN A 55 26.16 -19.64 -12.00
N THR A 56 25.76 -20.65 -11.23
CA THR A 56 25.85 -22.05 -11.65
C THR A 56 25.06 -22.29 -12.93
N VAL A 57 23.77 -21.93 -12.95
CA VAL A 57 22.92 -22.10 -14.14
C VAL A 57 23.45 -21.27 -15.32
N LYS A 58 23.94 -20.06 -15.05
CA LYS A 58 24.55 -19.19 -16.07
C LYS A 58 25.74 -19.87 -16.75
N SER A 59 26.61 -20.50 -15.96
CA SER A 59 27.78 -21.22 -16.47
C SER A 59 27.40 -22.46 -17.29
N GLU A 60 26.38 -23.20 -16.86
CA GLU A 60 25.84 -24.37 -17.58
C GLU A 60 25.22 -23.99 -18.94
N LEU A 61 24.65 -22.79 -19.03
CA LEU A 61 24.02 -22.26 -20.25
C LEU A 61 24.96 -21.41 -21.12
N GLU A 62 26.24 -21.27 -20.73
CA GLU A 62 27.25 -20.46 -21.44
C GLU A 62 26.82 -18.99 -21.68
N ILE A 63 26.04 -18.42 -20.76
CA ILE A 63 25.52 -17.04 -20.88
C ILE A 63 26.60 -16.02 -20.48
N LEU A 64 26.90 -15.08 -21.39
CA LEU A 64 27.84 -13.97 -21.16
C LEU A 64 27.32 -12.98 -20.10
N ASP A 65 28.25 -12.30 -19.40
CA ASP A 65 27.96 -11.43 -18.24
C ASP A 65 27.22 -10.11 -18.53
N GLU A 66 26.74 -9.89 -19.74
CA GLU A 66 26.18 -8.58 -20.13
C GLU A 66 24.79 -8.28 -19.55
N LYS A 67 24.03 -9.32 -19.16
CA LYS A 67 22.63 -9.16 -18.73
C LYS A 67 22.30 -10.02 -17.51
N GLN A 68 21.41 -9.50 -16.67
CA GLN A 68 20.83 -10.19 -15.52
C GLN A 68 19.32 -10.39 -15.74
N ILE A 69 18.80 -11.53 -15.31
CA ILE A 69 17.35 -11.76 -15.26
C ILE A 69 16.88 -11.30 -13.88
N LEU A 70 15.86 -10.43 -13.86
CA LEU A 70 15.18 -9.99 -12.66
C LEU A 70 13.71 -10.41 -12.76
N PHE A 71 13.17 -10.99 -11.69
CA PHE A 71 11.77 -11.36 -11.60
C PHE A 71 11.02 -10.26 -10.86
N GLY A 72 9.98 -9.72 -11.47
CA GLY A 72 9.20 -8.66 -10.85
C GLY A 72 7.77 -8.61 -11.34
N ASP A 73 6.96 -7.86 -10.59
CA ASP A 73 5.58 -7.54 -10.95
C ASP A 73 5.50 -6.10 -11.45
N LEU A 74 5.00 -5.93 -12.67
CA LEU A 74 4.96 -4.64 -13.35
C LEU A 74 3.63 -3.90 -13.19
N HIS A 75 2.64 -4.51 -12.53
CA HIS A 75 1.33 -3.87 -12.35
C HIS A 75 0.65 -4.29 -11.05
N VAL A 76 0.97 -3.58 -9.96
CA VAL A 76 0.33 -3.80 -8.65
C VAL A 76 -0.49 -2.58 -8.27
N HIS A 77 -1.71 -2.81 -7.78
CA HIS A 77 -2.55 -1.78 -7.17
C HIS A 77 -2.49 -1.87 -5.65
N THR A 78 -2.63 -0.74 -4.98
CA THR A 78 -2.59 -0.58 -3.54
C THR A 78 -3.82 0.18 -3.08
N THR A 79 -4.04 0.29 -1.77
CA THR A 79 -5.14 1.10 -1.23
C THR A 79 -5.02 2.62 -1.48
N TYR A 80 -4.06 3.07 -2.28
CA TYR A 80 -4.04 4.42 -2.83
C TYR A 80 -5.00 4.60 -4.00
N SER A 81 -5.26 3.56 -4.81
CA SER A 81 -6.30 3.62 -5.83
C SER A 81 -7.70 3.36 -5.26
N THR A 82 -8.72 3.87 -5.95
CA THR A 82 -10.12 3.74 -5.50
C THR A 82 -10.63 2.30 -5.62
N ASP A 83 -10.27 1.60 -6.68
CA ASP A 83 -10.68 0.23 -6.93
C ASP A 83 -10.13 -0.73 -5.86
N ALA A 84 -8.82 -0.77 -5.65
CA ALA A 84 -8.22 -1.64 -4.64
C ALA A 84 -8.68 -1.28 -3.21
N PHE A 85 -8.88 0.01 -2.91
CA PHE A 85 -9.51 0.42 -1.65
C PHE A 85 -10.93 -0.12 -1.52
N MET A 86 -11.80 0.08 -2.51
CA MET A 86 -13.19 -0.37 -2.44
C MET A 86 -13.30 -1.90 -2.30
N TRP A 87 -12.45 -2.64 -3.00
CA TRP A 87 -12.43 -4.10 -2.96
C TRP A 87 -11.91 -4.64 -1.62
N SER A 88 -11.18 -3.82 -0.86
CA SER A 88 -10.73 -4.18 0.49
C SER A 88 -11.85 -4.12 1.54
N LEU A 89 -12.97 -3.46 1.24
CA LEU A 89 -14.04 -3.20 2.21
C LEU A 89 -14.85 -4.46 2.54
N PRO A 90 -15.30 -4.63 3.80
CA PRO A 90 -16.09 -5.79 4.22
C PRO A 90 -17.38 -6.00 3.43
N PHE A 91 -18.06 -4.93 3.01
CA PHE A 91 -19.28 -5.03 2.21
C PHE A 91 -19.02 -5.61 0.80
N MET A 92 -17.81 -5.46 0.27
CA MET A 92 -17.36 -6.12 -0.96
C MET A 92 -16.78 -7.53 -0.70
N ASN A 93 -16.98 -8.07 0.51
CA ASN A 93 -16.36 -9.30 0.99
C ASN A 93 -14.81 -9.24 0.96
N GLY A 94 -14.26 -8.02 1.09
CA GLY A 94 -12.83 -7.78 1.16
C GLY A 94 -12.23 -8.28 2.46
N LYS A 95 -10.96 -8.69 2.41
CA LYS A 95 -10.21 -9.22 3.56
C LYS A 95 -9.66 -8.14 4.50
N GLY A 96 -9.94 -6.87 4.20
CA GLY A 96 -9.30 -5.71 4.82
C GLY A 96 -8.30 -5.02 3.89
N ALA A 97 -7.89 -3.81 4.26
CA ALA A 97 -6.94 -2.99 3.51
C ALA A 97 -5.57 -3.68 3.43
N SER A 98 -5.04 -3.80 2.20
CA SER A 98 -3.64 -4.14 1.95
C SER A 98 -2.88 -2.86 1.60
N PRO A 99 -2.29 -2.16 2.60
CA PRO A 99 -1.49 -0.96 2.34
C PRO A 99 -0.25 -1.28 1.51
N LEU A 100 0.40 -0.21 1.06
CA LEU A 100 1.64 -0.29 0.29
C LEU A 100 2.72 -1.18 0.96
N ALA A 101 2.82 -1.13 2.29
CA ALA A 101 3.76 -1.93 3.07
C ALA A 101 3.52 -3.43 2.92
N ASP A 102 2.26 -3.87 2.89
CA ASP A 102 1.91 -5.28 2.71
C ASP A 102 2.33 -5.80 1.32
N ALA A 103 2.22 -4.97 0.28
CA ALA A 103 2.70 -5.32 -1.05
C ALA A 103 4.22 -5.49 -1.08
N CYS A 104 4.97 -4.59 -0.43
CA CYS A 104 6.42 -4.73 -0.23
C CYS A 104 6.77 -6.03 0.51
N ASP A 105 6.09 -6.32 1.61
CA ASP A 105 6.34 -7.51 2.43
C ASP A 105 6.00 -8.80 1.67
N TYR A 106 4.89 -8.82 0.95
CA TYR A 106 4.51 -9.95 0.10
C TYR A 106 5.53 -10.20 -1.01
N ALA A 107 5.95 -9.15 -1.72
CA ALA A 107 6.98 -9.23 -2.75
C ALA A 107 8.29 -9.81 -2.21
N ARG A 108 8.70 -9.37 -1.01
CA ARG A 108 9.94 -9.79 -0.37
C ARG A 108 9.88 -11.20 0.23
N PHE A 109 8.85 -11.49 1.01
CA PHE A 109 8.81 -12.68 1.87
C PHE A 109 8.00 -13.83 1.28
N CYS A 110 7.01 -13.56 0.44
CA CYS A 110 6.12 -14.59 -0.12
C CYS A 110 6.42 -14.93 -1.57
N SER A 111 6.71 -13.92 -2.41
CA SER A 111 6.91 -14.10 -3.85
C SER A 111 8.37 -14.05 -4.29
N ALA A 112 9.27 -13.61 -3.41
CA ALA A 112 10.70 -13.49 -3.66
C ALA A 112 11.05 -12.69 -4.93
N LEU A 113 10.27 -11.64 -5.21
CA LEU A 113 10.47 -10.73 -6.33
C LEU A 113 11.71 -9.86 -6.12
N ASP A 114 12.41 -9.56 -7.21
CA ASP A 114 13.57 -8.67 -7.23
C ASP A 114 13.17 -7.20 -7.32
N PHE A 115 12.02 -6.93 -7.95
CA PHE A 115 11.41 -5.60 -8.02
C PHE A 115 9.89 -5.71 -8.18
N TRP A 116 9.19 -4.62 -7.92
CA TRP A 116 7.78 -4.48 -8.25
C TRP A 116 7.44 -3.02 -8.52
N SER A 117 6.33 -2.78 -9.21
CA SER A 117 5.85 -1.44 -9.56
C SER A 117 4.46 -1.18 -9.00
N ILE A 118 4.28 0.01 -8.43
CA ILE A 118 2.98 0.52 -7.99
C ILE A 118 2.34 1.23 -9.18
N ASN A 119 1.15 0.77 -9.58
CA ASN A 119 0.45 1.22 -10.78
C ASN A 119 -1.02 1.55 -10.46
N ASP A 120 -1.20 2.27 -9.36
CA ASP A 120 -2.49 2.80 -8.93
C ASP A 120 -3.11 3.73 -9.99
N HIS A 121 -4.43 3.68 -10.08
CA HIS A 121 -5.22 4.58 -10.93
C HIS A 121 -4.99 6.06 -10.61
N ALA A 122 -4.65 6.86 -11.63
CA ALA A 122 -4.34 8.28 -11.49
C ALA A 122 -5.59 9.14 -11.24
N GLU A 123 -6.78 8.64 -11.58
CA GLU A 123 -8.04 9.37 -11.56
C GLU A 123 -8.43 9.91 -10.17
N ALA A 124 -7.95 9.26 -9.11
CA ALA A 124 -8.17 9.66 -7.72
C ALA A 124 -6.86 10.05 -6.99
N SER A 125 -5.74 10.13 -7.71
CA SER A 125 -4.45 10.49 -7.12
C SER A 125 -4.42 11.96 -6.71
N THR A 126 -3.70 12.21 -5.63
CA THR A 126 -3.43 13.54 -5.08
C THR A 126 -1.91 13.72 -4.96
N PRO A 127 -1.38 14.95 -4.83
CA PRO A 127 0.05 15.12 -4.59
C PRO A 127 0.62 14.38 -3.36
N ARG A 128 -0.26 13.89 -2.47
CA ARG A 128 0.10 13.12 -1.28
C ARG A 128 -0.02 11.59 -1.49
N LYS A 129 -0.80 11.14 -2.47
CA LYS A 129 -1.12 9.73 -2.76
C LYS A 129 -1.24 9.50 -4.24
#